data_AF-A0A938BE13-F1
#
_entry.id   AF-A0A938BE13-F1
#
_cell.length_a   1.000
_cell.length_b   1.000
_cell.length_c   1.000
_cell.angle_alpha   90.00
_cell.angle_beta   90.00
_cell.angle_gamma   90.00
#
_symmetry.space_group_name_H-M   'P 1'
#
loop_
_entity.id
_entity.type
_entity.pdbx_description
1 polymer ?
#
loop_
_entity_poly.entity_id
_entity_poly.type
_entity_poly.pdbx_seq_one_letter_code
_entity_poly.pdbx_strand_id
1 'polypeptide(L)' 'FVSVLMILLVACSNSPVEEDNQEAPDLEKLLKDMVFIPAGEFLMGSPDGEGAFDEHPQHVVYLDDFYIDKSCKCCR' A
#
# COMPACT_ATOMS: atom_id res chain seq x y z
N PHE A 1 -55.30 7.35 -27.12
CA PHE A 1 -55.28 8.01 -25.80
C PHE A 1 -54.50 7.26 -24.73
N VAL A 2 -54.28 5.94 -24.82
CA VAL A 2 -53.48 5.17 -23.82
C VAL A 2 -52.02 4.94 -24.26
N SER A 3 -51.65 5.19 -25.52
CA SER A 3 -50.30 4.87 -26.03
C SER A 3 -49.30 6.03 -26.06
N VAL A 4 -49.67 7.25 -25.64
CA VAL A 4 -48.76 8.42 -25.64
C VAL A 4 -48.19 8.71 -24.24
N LEU A 5 -48.74 8.09 -23.18
CA LEU A 5 -48.33 8.31 -21.79
C LEU A 5 -47.08 7.50 -21.37
N MET A 6 -46.55 6.63 -22.22
CA MET A 6 -45.38 5.78 -21.89
C MET A 6 -44.04 6.27 -22.47
N ILE A 7 -43.98 7.47 -23.05
CA ILE A 7 -42.74 8.03 -23.62
C ILE A 7 -42.11 9.11 -22.70
N LEU A 8 -42.73 9.48 -21.57
CA LEU A 8 -42.24 10.56 -20.69
C LEU A 8 -41.65 10.12 -19.33
N LEU A 9 -41.46 8.81 -19.08
CA LEU A 9 -40.90 8.32 -17.80
C LEU A 9 -39.66 7.43 -17.92
N VAL A 10 -39.02 7.33 -19.09
CA VAL A 10 -37.66 6.76 -19.15
C VAL A 10 -36.66 7.87 -18.86
N ALA A 11 -36.50 8.06 -17.54
CA ALA A 11 -35.37 8.60 -16.81
C ALA A 11 -34.37 9.49 -17.58
N CYS A 12 -34.33 10.76 -17.16
CA CYS A 12 -33.08 11.47 -17.00
C CYS A 12 -32.04 10.60 -16.27
N SER A 13 -30.77 10.73 -16.67
CA SER A 13 -29.59 10.01 -16.16
C SER A 13 -29.16 8.78 -16.96
N ASN A 14 -28.83 8.98 -18.24
CA ASN A 14 -27.60 8.36 -18.75
C ASN A 14 -26.52 9.45 -18.78
N SER A 15 -26.23 10.04 -17.62
CA SER A 15 -24.86 10.48 -17.39
C SER A 15 -24.02 9.22 -17.51
N PRO A 16 -22.86 9.22 -18.20
CA PRO A 16 -21.84 8.26 -17.82
C PRO A 16 -21.64 8.50 -16.32
N VAL A 17 -22.11 7.54 -15.51
CA VAL A 17 -21.42 7.28 -14.26
C VAL A 17 -20.02 7.02 -14.77
N GLU A 18 -19.13 7.99 -14.55
CA GLU A 18 -17.74 7.64 -14.37
C GLU A 18 -17.82 6.58 -13.29
N GLU A 19 -17.82 5.32 -13.75
CA GLU A 19 -17.26 4.25 -12.99
C GLU A 19 -15.87 4.78 -12.70
N ASP A 20 -15.75 5.46 -11.55
CA ASP A 20 -14.62 5.28 -10.67
C ASP A 20 -14.53 3.78 -10.52
N ASN A 21 -13.89 3.19 -11.52
CA ASN A 21 -13.27 1.91 -11.45
C ASN A 21 -12.39 2.09 -10.24
N GLN A 22 -12.91 1.69 -9.08
CA GLN A 22 -12.10 1.31 -7.95
C GLN A 22 -11.35 0.08 -8.44
N GLU A 23 -10.38 0.37 -9.31
CA GLU A 23 -9.29 -0.48 -9.68
C GLU A 23 -8.62 -0.71 -8.33
N ALA A 24 -8.98 -1.83 -7.72
CA ALA A 24 -8.37 -2.31 -6.50
C ALA A 24 -6.87 -2.03 -6.67
N PRO A 25 -6.24 -1.32 -5.71
CA PRO A 25 -4.85 -0.91 -5.87
C PRO A 25 -4.09 -2.13 -6.34
N ASP A 26 -3.44 -2.01 -7.50
CA ASP A 26 -2.76 -3.09 -8.21
C ASP A 26 -1.77 -3.76 -7.25
N LEU A 27 -2.30 -4.75 -6.53
CA LEU A 27 -1.62 -5.42 -5.42
C LEU A 27 -0.46 -6.23 -5.98
N GLU A 28 -0.58 -6.62 -7.25
CA GLU A 28 0.45 -7.26 -8.05
C GLU A 28 1.65 -6.33 -8.22
N LYS A 29 1.40 -5.06 -8.57
CA LYS A 29 2.46 -4.05 -8.72
C LYS A 29 3.10 -3.63 -7.40
N LEU A 30 2.36 -3.65 -6.29
CA LEU A 30 2.94 -3.34 -4.98
C LEU A 30 3.86 -4.44 -4.47
N LEU A 31 3.51 -5.72 -4.68
CA LEU A 31 4.33 -6.84 -4.21
C LEU A 31 5.53 -7.14 -5.11
N LYS A 32 5.45 -6.77 -6.40
CA LYS A 32 6.50 -7.05 -7.40
C LYS A 32 7.90 -6.60 -6.95
N ASP A 33 7.97 -5.44 -6.31
CA ASP A 33 9.22 -4.81 -5.93
C ASP A 33 9.54 -4.95 -4.43
N MET A 34 8.81 -5.77 -3.67
CA MET A 34 9.12 -6.04 -2.26
C MET A 34 10.01 -7.29 -2.08
N VAL A 35 10.78 -7.33 -0.99
CA VAL A 35 11.57 -8.47 -0.50
C VAL A 35 10.89 -9.05 0.73
N PHE A 36 10.73 -10.36 0.77
CA PHE A 36 10.35 -11.09 1.97
C PHE A 36 11.53 -11.27 2.92
N ILE A 37 11.37 -10.89 4.17
CA ILE A 37 12.34 -11.09 5.26
C ILE A 37 11.70 -12.01 6.29
N PRO A 38 12.32 -13.17 6.62
CA PRO A 38 11.75 -14.10 7.58
C PRO A 38 11.82 -13.56 9.01
N ALA A 39 10.92 -14.05 9.86
CA ALA A 39 10.93 -13.75 11.28
C ALA A 39 12.24 -14.18 11.95
N GLY A 40 12.70 -13.38 12.91
CA GLY A 40 13.95 -13.67 13.61
C GLY A 40 14.37 -12.59 14.60
N GLU A 41 15.51 -12.85 15.23
CA GLU A 41 16.16 -11.93 16.16
C GLU A 41 17.28 -11.15 15.45
N PHE A 42 17.29 -9.84 15.64
CA PHE A 42 18.27 -8.94 15.06
C PHE A 42 18.88 -8.06 16.15
N LEU A 43 20.17 -7.75 16.02
CA LEU A 43 20.82 -6.73 16.85
C LEU A 43 20.55 -5.36 16.24
N MET A 44 19.85 -4.50 17.00
CA MET A 44 19.58 -3.11 16.63
C MET A 44 20.40 -2.18 17.52
N GLY A 45 20.88 -1.08 16.94
CA GLY A 45 21.75 -0.11 17.61
C GLY A 45 23.24 -0.41 17.41
N SER A 46 24.07 0.54 17.83
CA SER A 46 25.51 0.53 17.56
C SER A 46 26.32 -0.20 18.66
N PRO A 47 27.37 -0.98 18.30
CA PRO A 47 28.25 -1.64 19.26
C PRO A 47 28.97 -0.65 20.18
N ASP A 48 29.39 -1.10 21.37
CA ASP A 48 30.09 -0.24 22.32
C ASP A 48 31.32 0.44 21.70
N GLY A 49 31.35 1.78 21.73
CA GLY A 49 32.44 2.59 21.21
C GLY A 49 32.31 3.01 19.74
N GLU A 50 31.23 2.63 19.06
CA GLU A 50 30.91 3.05 17.68
C GLU A 50 29.55 3.75 17.62
N GLY A 51 29.39 4.75 16.75
CA GLY A 51 28.09 5.42 16.57
C GLY A 51 27.84 6.62 17.47
N ALA A 52 26.64 7.19 17.38
CA ALA A 52 26.21 8.33 18.18
C ALA A 52 25.58 7.89 19.51
N PHE A 53 25.55 8.79 20.50
CA PHE A 53 25.04 8.47 21.84
C PHE A 53 23.57 8.00 21.84
N ASP A 54 22.77 8.43 20.88
CA ASP A 54 21.36 8.06 20.69
C ASP A 54 21.15 6.77 19.89
N GLU A 55 22.20 6.17 19.36
CA GLU A 55 22.17 4.85 18.69
C GLU A 55 22.41 3.68 19.65
N HIS A 56 22.76 3.98 20.90
CA HIS A 56 23.04 3.01 21.95
C HIS A 56 21.87 2.84 22.93
N PRO A 57 21.81 1.71 23.66
CA PRO A 57 22.69 0.54 23.56
C PRO A 57 22.27 -0.40 22.43
N GLN A 58 23.19 -1.24 21.97
CA GLN A 58 22.82 -2.35 21.10
C GLN A 58 21.95 -3.36 21.87
N HIS A 59 20.81 -3.75 21.30
CA HIS A 59 19.89 -4.69 21.91
C HIS A 59 19.26 -5.63 20.88
N VAL A 60 18.83 -6.82 21.34
CA VAL A 60 18.14 -7.80 20.52
C VAL A 60 16.68 -7.37 20.31
N VAL A 61 16.22 -7.41 19.07
CA VAL A 61 14.83 -7.18 18.67
C VAL A 61 14.33 -8.40 17.92
N TYR A 62 13.17 -8.91 18.33
CA TYR A 62 12.45 -9.92 17.56
C TYR A 62 11.48 -9.24 16.59
N LEU A 63 11.54 -9.62 15.33
CA LEU A 63 10.62 -9.17 14.29
C LEU A 63 9.91 -10.40 13.68
N ASP A 64 8.62 -10.26 13.45
CA ASP A 64 7.85 -11.22 12.66
C ASP A 64 8.21 -11.12 11.16
N ASP A 65 7.65 -11.99 10.34
CA ASP A 65 7.91 -11.97 8.90
C ASP A 65 7.29 -10.75 8.23
N PHE A 66 8.07 -10.06 7.41
CA PHE A 66 7.63 -8.82 6.78
C PHE A 66 8.17 -8.67 5.35
N TYR A 67 7.54 -7.76 4.62
CA TYR A 67 7.97 -7.35 3.29
C TYR A 67 8.53 -5.93 3.36
N ILE A 68 9.70 -5.72 2.75
CA ILE A 68 10.30 -4.39 2.59
C ILE A 68 10.51 -4.06 1.12
N ASP A 69 10.25 -2.82 0.71
CA ASP A 69 10.49 -2.39 -0.66
C ASP A 69 11.99 -2.50 -1.03
N LYS A 70 12.29 -3.08 -2.19
CA LYS A 70 13.66 -3.23 -2.71
C LYS A 70 14.29 -1.88 -3.02
N SER A 71 13.49 -0.94 -3.53
CA SER A 71 14.00 0.27 -4.15
C SER A 71 13.51 1.48 -3.40
N CYS A 72 14.41 2.19 -2.73
CA CYS A 72 14.10 3.53 -2.23
C CYS A 72 13.69 4.41 -3.40
N LYS A 73 12.40 4.70 -3.52
CA LYS A 73 11.87 5.73 -4.42
C LYS A 73 12.22 7.08 -3.80
N CYS A 74 13.49 7.46 -3.88
CA CYS A 74 13.88 8.82 -3.58
C CYS A 74 13.06 9.73 -4.49
N CYS A 75 12.20 10.57 -3.90
CA CYS A 75 11.38 11.52 -4.62
C CYS A 75 12.28 12.34 -5.55
N ARG A 76 11.98 12.28 -6.85
CA ARG A 76 12.60 13.14 -7.86
C ARG A 76 11.87 14.45 -7.95
#